data_AF-J2J2M9-F1
#
_entry.id   AF-J2J2M9-F1
#
_cell.length_a   1.000
_cell.length_b   1.000
_cell.length_c   1.000
_cell.angle_alpha   90.00
_cell.angle_beta   90.00
_cell.angle_gamma   90.00
#
_symmetry.space_group_name_H-M   'P 1'
#
loop_
_entity.id
_entity.type
_entity.pdbx_description
1 polymer ?
#
loop_
_entity_poly.entity_id
_entity_poly.type
_entity_poly.pdbx_seq_one_letter_code
_entity_poly.pdbx_strand_id
1 'polypeptide(L)'
;MDSELKNSQILEAALNNVAQITNIQVIIDTDKIQNDYPNGGSKDSNNPTGIGHQYQYMVSSNLAGSTGSGTADLTINALSGDVVRFNAVSEYDNFNNAVIIYNIQKFGGSNVFGDFTSKVFTAPGIQPSVGTSPLPIQIVNSMTYWFYQADVITSGTEQYNISFALYVLNRQSGTMQLYGYFIWDPTIIVNG
;
A
#
# COMPACT_ATOMS: atom_id res chain seq x y z
N MET A 1 -38.14 -8.01 16.29
CA MET A 1 -36.87 -7.83 17.01
C MET A 1 -35.97 -9.07 16.88
N ASP A 2 -36.47 -10.28 17.13
CA ASP A 2 -35.65 -11.51 17.10
C ASP A 2 -35.31 -12.01 15.67
N SER A 3 -36.20 -11.79 14.70
CA SER A 3 -36.00 -12.19 13.29
C SER A 3 -34.99 -11.30 12.55
N GLU A 4 -34.94 -10.01 12.86
CA GLU A 4 -34.00 -9.06 12.24
C GLU A 4 -32.57 -9.29 12.72
N LEU A 5 -32.38 -9.54 14.03
CA LEU A 5 -31.07 -9.88 14.58
C LEU A 5 -30.53 -11.17 13.98
N LYS A 6 -31.38 -12.20 13.87
CA LYS A 6 -31.03 -13.48 13.24
C LYS A 6 -30.68 -13.33 11.76
N ASN A 7 -31.43 -12.51 11.02
CA ASN A 7 -31.13 -12.22 9.61
C ASN A 7 -29.82 -11.44 9.46
N SER A 8 -29.53 -10.50 10.37
CA SER A 8 -28.27 -9.76 10.40
C SER A 8 -27.08 -10.69 10.63
N GLN A 9 -27.19 -11.64 11.57
CA GLN A 9 -26.15 -12.62 11.85
C GLN A 9 -25.92 -13.60 10.70
N ILE A 10 -26.98 -14.04 10.02
CA ILE A 10 -26.87 -14.89 8.83
C ILE A 10 -26.19 -14.14 7.68
N LEU A 11 -26.55 -12.88 7.48
CA LEU A 11 -25.95 -12.02 6.46
C LEU A 11 -24.47 -11.78 6.75
N GLU A 12 -24.11 -11.46 7.99
CA GLU A 12 -22.73 -11.29 8.44
C GLU A 12 -21.91 -12.57 8.24
N ALA A 13 -22.47 -13.74 8.61
CA ALA A 13 -21.84 -15.03 8.35
C ALA A 13 -21.67 -15.32 6.85
N ALA A 14 -22.62 -14.92 6.01
CA ALA A 14 -22.51 -15.08 4.56
C ALA A 14 -21.43 -14.15 3.96
N LEU A 15 -21.36 -12.89 4.41
CA LEU A 15 -20.32 -11.94 4.01
C LEU A 15 -18.91 -12.40 4.41
N ASN A 16 -18.77 -13.03 5.59
CA ASN A 16 -17.50 -13.60 6.05
C ASN A 16 -17.04 -14.81 5.21
N ASN A 17 -17.89 -15.39 4.37
CA ASN A 17 -17.54 -16.49 3.47
C ASN A 17 -17.20 -16.04 2.04
N VAL A 18 -17.26 -14.73 1.76
CA VAL A 18 -16.84 -14.17 0.46
C VAL A 18 -15.39 -13.70 0.56
N ALA A 19 -14.61 -13.95 -0.49
CA ALA A 19 -13.23 -13.46 -0.61
C ALA A 19 -13.17 -11.95 -0.35
N GLN A 20 -12.29 -11.56 0.57
CA GLN A 20 -12.11 -10.19 1.02
C GLN A 20 -10.93 -9.52 0.31
N ILE A 21 -10.95 -8.19 0.29
CA ILE A 21 -9.84 -7.38 -0.20
C ILE A 21 -9.22 -6.64 0.97
N THR A 22 -7.94 -6.92 1.24
CA THR A 22 -7.13 -6.19 2.22
C THR A 22 -6.25 -5.19 1.49
N ASN A 23 -6.50 -3.90 1.70
CA ASN A 23 -5.62 -2.85 1.18
C ASN A 23 -4.55 -2.54 2.21
N ILE A 24 -3.31 -2.43 1.75
CA ILE A 24 -2.14 -2.05 2.53
C ILE A 24 -1.60 -0.77 1.92
N GLN A 25 -1.74 0.34 2.65
CA GLN A 25 -1.15 1.62 2.29
C GLN A 25 0.20 1.76 2.97
N VAL A 26 1.24 2.00 2.17
CA VAL A 26 2.57 2.31 2.65
C VAL A 26 2.80 3.81 2.58
N ILE A 27 3.05 4.43 3.73
CA ILE A 27 3.55 5.81 3.80
C ILE A 27 5.07 5.76 3.84
N ILE A 28 5.74 6.48 2.94
CA ILE A 28 7.19 6.59 2.89
C ILE A 28 7.61 7.99 3.38
N ASP A 29 8.53 8.05 4.35
CA ASP A 29 9.17 9.29 4.83
C ASP A 29 10.32 9.69 3.89
N THR A 30 9.96 10.45 2.87
CA THR A 30 10.88 10.84 1.80
C THR A 30 11.88 11.89 2.23
N ASP A 31 11.55 12.76 3.18
CA ASP A 31 12.47 13.76 3.73
C ASP A 31 13.59 13.10 4.53
N LYS A 32 13.26 12.10 5.36
CA LYS A 32 14.27 11.34 6.10
C LYS A 32 15.18 10.54 5.16
N ILE A 33 14.63 9.94 4.09
CA ILE A 33 15.45 9.31 3.06
C ILE A 33 16.39 10.33 2.41
N GLN A 34 15.90 11.51 2.02
CA GLN A 34 16.75 12.54 1.41
C GLN A 34 17.84 13.05 2.35
N ASN A 35 17.55 13.14 3.65
CA ASN A 35 18.54 13.52 4.65
C ASN A 35 19.63 12.45 4.82
N ASP A 36 19.23 11.18 4.90
CA ASP A 36 20.15 10.08 5.16
C ASP A 36 20.90 9.63 3.88
N TYR A 37 20.35 9.91 2.69
CA TYR A 37 20.90 9.59 1.37
C TYR A 37 21.02 10.84 0.47
N PRO A 38 21.78 11.88 0.84
CA PRO A 38 21.75 13.20 0.20
C PRO A 38 22.12 13.21 -1.30
N ASN A 39 22.84 12.19 -1.76
CA ASN A 39 23.22 12.04 -3.17
C ASN A 39 22.18 11.27 -4.01
N GLY A 40 21.03 10.94 -3.42
CA GLY A 40 20.03 10.09 -4.05
C GLY A 40 20.28 8.60 -3.84
N GLY A 41 19.31 7.82 -4.30
CA GLY A 41 19.43 6.36 -4.44
C GLY A 41 19.95 5.95 -5.81
N SER A 42 20.02 4.65 -6.03
CA SER A 42 20.36 4.05 -7.32
C SER A 42 19.50 4.61 -8.46
N LYS A 43 20.09 4.75 -9.65
CA LYS A 43 19.35 5.11 -10.88
C LYS A 43 19.03 3.90 -11.76
N ASP A 44 19.40 2.71 -11.31
CA ASP A 44 19.06 1.45 -11.96
C ASP A 44 17.96 0.75 -11.16
N SER A 45 16.78 0.59 -11.77
CA SER A 45 15.62 -0.05 -11.13
C SER A 45 15.83 -1.54 -10.86
N ASN A 46 16.79 -2.19 -11.52
CA ASN A 46 17.11 -3.59 -11.25
C ASN A 46 18.08 -3.75 -10.06
N ASN A 47 18.71 -2.64 -9.64
CA ASN A 47 19.66 -2.60 -8.54
C ASN A 47 19.32 -1.44 -7.59
N PRO A 48 18.13 -1.46 -6.93
CA PRO A 48 17.72 -0.41 -6.01
C PRO A 48 18.62 -0.32 -4.77
N THR A 49 18.65 0.86 -4.14
CA THR A 49 19.37 1.08 -2.88
C THR A 49 18.62 0.45 -1.71
N GLY A 50 19.26 -0.49 -1.01
CA GLY A 50 18.72 -1.08 0.22
C GLY A 50 18.64 -0.07 1.35
N ILE A 51 17.48 0.01 2.00
CA ILE A 51 17.23 0.90 3.14
C ILE A 51 16.59 0.13 4.30
N GLY A 52 16.77 0.65 5.51
CA GLY A 52 16.16 0.10 6.71
C GLY A 52 14.65 0.38 6.83
N HIS A 53 14.09 -0.05 7.95
CA HIS A 53 12.65 -0.06 8.25
C HIS A 53 12.13 1.25 8.86
N GLN A 54 13.01 2.22 9.12
CA GLN A 54 12.67 3.49 9.75
C GLN A 54 12.06 4.54 8.80
N TYR A 55 11.83 4.19 7.53
CA TYR A 55 11.35 5.13 6.52
C TYR A 55 9.96 4.80 6.00
N GLN A 56 9.35 3.69 6.46
CA GLN A 56 8.11 3.16 5.90
C GLN A 56 7.14 2.82 7.02
N TYR A 57 5.87 3.15 6.79
CA TYR A 57 4.79 2.89 7.73
C TYR A 57 3.64 2.24 6.97
N MET A 58 3.30 1.00 7.32
CA MET A 58 2.28 0.21 6.64
C MET A 58 0.97 0.23 7.42
N VAL A 59 -0.14 0.52 6.75
CA VAL A 59 -1.49 0.56 7.34
C VAL A 59 -2.41 -0.36 6.54
N SER A 60 -3.15 -1.22 7.24
CA SER A 60 -4.10 -2.16 6.64
C SER A 60 -5.55 -1.69 6.81
N SER A 61 -6.39 -1.88 5.79
CA SER A 61 -7.82 -1.57 5.84
C SER A 61 -8.66 -2.57 6.64
N ASN A 62 -8.16 -3.79 6.87
CA ASN A 62 -8.86 -4.83 7.64
C ASN A 62 -8.07 -5.14 8.92
N LEU A 63 -8.40 -4.45 10.01
CA LEU A 63 -7.64 -4.50 11.26
C LEU A 63 -8.10 -5.60 12.23
N ALA A 64 -9.19 -6.33 11.94
CA ALA A 64 -9.71 -7.34 12.85
C ALA A 64 -8.68 -8.47 13.06
N GLY A 65 -7.92 -8.36 14.16
CA GLY A 65 -6.81 -9.23 14.54
C GLY A 65 -5.50 -9.03 13.75
N SER A 66 -5.41 -7.99 12.90
CA SER A 66 -4.15 -7.54 12.30
C SER A 66 -3.32 -6.74 13.32
N THR A 67 -1.99 -6.87 13.30
CA THR A 67 -1.08 -6.15 14.21
C THR A 67 0.12 -5.58 13.45
N GLY A 68 0.83 -4.61 14.05
CA GLY A 68 1.96 -3.93 13.39
C GLY A 68 1.56 -2.76 12.48
N SER A 69 0.26 -2.41 12.43
CA SER A 69 -0.19 -1.22 11.69
C SER A 69 0.52 0.04 12.19
N GLY A 70 1.06 0.83 11.28
CA GLY A 70 1.92 1.98 11.58
C GLY A 70 3.40 1.63 11.76
N THR A 71 3.82 0.40 11.44
CA THR A 71 5.24 -0.01 11.41
C THR A 71 5.62 -0.53 10.02
N ALA A 72 6.89 -0.88 9.81
CA ALA A 72 7.34 -1.44 8.52
C ALA A 72 7.03 -2.93 8.34
N ASP A 73 6.62 -3.63 9.40
CA ASP A 73 6.20 -5.02 9.38
C ASP A 73 4.71 -5.13 9.71
N LEU A 74 4.02 -6.10 9.11
CA LEU A 74 2.58 -6.22 9.24
C LEU A 74 2.15 -7.67 9.40
N THR A 75 1.31 -7.92 10.40
CA THR A 75 0.53 -9.16 10.49
C THR A 75 -0.88 -8.85 10.02
N ILE A 76 -1.35 -9.55 9.00
CA ILE A 76 -2.72 -9.45 8.48
C ILE A 76 -3.47 -10.76 8.71
N ASN A 77 -4.79 -10.66 8.92
CA ASN A 77 -5.68 -11.81 8.87
C ASN A 77 -6.32 -11.89 7.49
N ALA A 78 -6.09 -12.99 6.79
CA ALA A 78 -6.63 -13.23 5.46
C ALA A 78 -6.73 -14.74 5.20
N LEU A 79 -7.77 -15.15 4.50
CA LEU A 79 -8.00 -16.53 4.10
C LEU A 79 -7.45 -16.80 2.70
N SER A 80 -7.18 -18.08 2.39
CA SER A 80 -6.85 -18.48 1.03
C SER A 80 -7.99 -18.09 0.08
N GLY A 81 -7.65 -17.42 -1.03
CA GLY A 81 -8.59 -16.83 -1.97
C GLY A 81 -8.89 -15.35 -1.74
N ASP A 82 -8.49 -14.77 -0.60
CA ASP A 82 -8.52 -13.32 -0.40
C ASP A 82 -7.49 -12.60 -1.29
N VAL A 83 -7.67 -11.30 -1.44
CA VAL A 83 -6.80 -10.45 -2.27
C VAL A 83 -6.12 -9.42 -1.40
N VAL A 84 -4.81 -9.26 -1.58
CA VAL A 84 -4.04 -8.18 -0.95
C VAL A 84 -3.61 -7.16 -2.01
N ARG A 85 -3.79 -5.88 -1.69
CA ARG A 85 -3.44 -4.74 -2.56
C ARG A 85 -2.49 -3.79 -1.85
N PHE A 86 -1.34 -3.54 -2.44
CA PHE A 86 -0.40 -2.53 -1.99
C PHE A 86 -0.55 -1.26 -2.80
N ASN A 87 -0.52 -0.12 -2.11
CA ASN A 87 -0.22 1.17 -2.70
C ASN A 87 0.77 1.93 -1.81
N ALA A 88 1.44 2.94 -2.36
CA ALA A 88 2.33 3.79 -1.59
C ALA A 88 2.08 5.26 -1.87
N VAL A 89 2.27 6.06 -0.83
CA VAL A 89 2.28 7.52 -0.87
C VAL A 89 3.45 8.04 -0.03
N SER A 90 3.98 9.20 -0.39
CA SER A 90 4.88 9.94 0.49
C SER A 90 4.10 10.50 1.68
N GLU A 91 4.80 11.01 2.69
CA GLU A 91 4.26 11.87 3.74
C GLU A 91 3.53 13.14 3.21
N TYR A 92 3.76 13.50 1.94
CA TYR A 92 3.10 14.59 1.21
C TYR A 92 1.90 14.17 0.34
N ASP A 93 1.36 12.95 0.48
CA ASP A 93 0.31 12.42 -0.41
C ASP A 93 0.71 12.49 -1.90
N ASN A 94 2.00 12.25 -2.18
CA ASN A 94 2.63 12.36 -3.50
C ASN A 94 2.57 13.75 -4.16
N PHE A 95 2.20 14.82 -3.44
CA PHE A 95 2.09 16.17 -4.00
C PHE A 95 3.46 16.83 -4.29
N ASN A 96 4.43 16.69 -3.38
CA ASN A 96 5.76 17.30 -3.49
C ASN A 96 6.82 16.27 -3.86
N ASN A 97 7.10 15.37 -2.93
CA ASN A 97 7.84 14.15 -3.22
C ASN A 97 6.79 13.09 -3.51
N ALA A 98 7.08 12.17 -4.42
CA ALA A 98 6.16 11.10 -4.78
C ALA A 98 6.86 9.76 -4.82
N VAL A 99 6.17 8.72 -4.42
CA VAL A 99 6.66 7.35 -4.45
C VAL A 99 5.73 6.46 -5.26
N ILE A 100 6.32 5.47 -5.93
CA ILE A 100 5.60 4.44 -6.68
C ILE A 100 6.28 3.11 -6.40
N ILE A 101 5.54 2.15 -5.84
CA ILE A 101 5.99 0.74 -5.77
C ILE A 101 6.03 0.20 -7.21
N TYR A 102 7.09 -0.50 -7.59
CA TYR A 102 7.18 -1.10 -8.93
C TYR A 102 7.52 -2.60 -8.89
N ASN A 103 7.88 -3.14 -7.73
CA ASN A 103 8.15 -4.56 -7.57
C ASN A 103 7.86 -5.00 -6.13
N ILE A 104 7.24 -6.16 -5.98
CA ILE A 104 7.10 -6.88 -4.72
C ILE A 104 7.50 -8.31 -5.03
N GLN A 105 8.61 -8.77 -4.44
CA GLN A 105 9.17 -10.08 -4.73
C GLN A 105 9.49 -10.80 -3.43
N LYS A 106 9.07 -12.06 -3.32
CA LYS A 106 9.48 -12.92 -2.22
C LYS A 106 10.99 -13.15 -2.22
N PHE A 107 11.62 -13.09 -1.04
CA PHE A 107 13.00 -13.57 -0.86
C PHE A 107 13.16 -14.67 0.20
N GLY A 108 12.14 -14.90 1.05
CA GLY A 108 12.22 -15.89 2.12
C GLY A 108 10.86 -16.31 2.68
N GLY A 109 10.84 -17.36 3.52
CA GLY A 109 9.62 -17.88 4.16
C GLY A 109 8.75 -18.79 3.27
N SER A 110 7.48 -18.93 3.64
CA SER A 110 6.45 -19.71 2.93
C SER A 110 5.95 -18.97 1.68
N ASN A 111 5.41 -19.69 0.69
CA ASN A 111 4.73 -19.06 -0.47
C ASN A 111 3.27 -18.72 -0.08
N VAL A 112 3.06 -17.57 0.56
CA VAL A 112 1.78 -17.11 1.11
C VAL A 112 0.96 -16.39 0.03
N PHE A 113 1.60 -15.54 -0.77
CA PHE A 113 0.93 -14.85 -1.88
C PHE A 113 1.32 -15.44 -3.25
N GLY A 114 0.44 -15.21 -4.24
CA GLY A 114 0.78 -15.39 -5.65
C GLY A 114 1.67 -14.27 -6.19
N ASP A 115 1.87 -14.27 -7.51
CA ASP A 115 2.64 -13.23 -8.17
C ASP A 115 1.93 -11.87 -8.07
N PHE A 116 2.64 -10.87 -7.56
CA PHE A 116 2.12 -9.52 -7.53
C PHE A 116 2.11 -8.89 -8.91
N THR A 117 0.98 -8.26 -9.26
CA THR A 117 0.79 -7.60 -10.55
C THR A 117 0.24 -6.19 -10.39
N SER A 118 0.71 -5.28 -11.25
CA SER A 118 0.18 -3.91 -11.35
C SER A 118 -1.27 -3.93 -11.87
N LYS A 119 -2.18 -3.32 -11.12
CA LYS A 119 -3.59 -3.14 -11.49
C LYS A 119 -3.96 -1.66 -11.43
N VAL A 120 -4.67 -1.21 -12.46
CA VAL A 120 -5.22 0.14 -12.55
C VAL A 120 -6.73 0.03 -12.62
N PHE A 121 -7.43 0.78 -11.78
CA PHE A 121 -8.87 0.88 -11.75
C PHE A 121 -9.31 2.31 -12.01
N THR A 122 -10.42 2.47 -12.71
CA THR A 122 -11.10 3.75 -12.88
C THR A 122 -12.43 3.69 -12.16
N ALA A 123 -12.64 4.61 -11.22
CA ALA A 123 -13.87 4.69 -10.44
C ALA A 123 -14.15 6.14 -10.02
N PRO A 124 -15.39 6.48 -9.65
CA PRO A 124 -15.67 7.76 -9.03
C PRO A 124 -14.86 7.97 -7.74
N GLY A 125 -14.53 9.21 -7.44
CA GLY A 125 -13.91 9.61 -6.18
C GLY A 125 -14.36 10.99 -5.74
N ILE A 126 -13.79 11.46 -4.63
CA ILE A 126 -14.12 12.75 -4.03
C ILE A 126 -12.91 13.67 -4.02
N GLN A 127 -13.15 14.96 -4.19
CA GLN A 127 -12.15 16.02 -4.04
C GLN A 127 -12.72 17.16 -3.17
N PRO A 128 -11.86 17.92 -2.46
CA PRO A 128 -12.31 19.14 -1.81
C PRO A 128 -12.82 20.15 -2.84
N SER A 129 -13.81 20.96 -2.47
CA SER A 129 -14.23 22.08 -3.30
C SER A 129 -13.14 23.13 -3.46
N VAL A 130 -13.16 23.82 -4.61
CA VAL A 130 -12.31 24.98 -4.87
C VAL A 130 -12.73 26.17 -4.02
N GLY A 131 -11.76 26.97 -3.56
CA GLY A 131 -12.01 28.21 -2.81
C GLY A 131 -11.54 28.14 -1.36
N THR A 132 -12.23 28.87 -0.48
CA THR A 132 -11.85 29.02 0.94
C THR A 132 -12.35 27.90 1.86
N SER A 133 -13.27 27.05 1.37
CA SER A 133 -13.82 25.92 2.11
C SER A 133 -13.67 24.63 1.30
N PRO A 134 -13.16 23.53 1.90
CA PRO A 134 -13.09 22.23 1.22
C PRO A 134 -14.46 21.57 1.05
N LEU A 135 -15.50 22.11 1.69
CA LEU A 135 -16.88 21.61 1.64
C LEU A 135 -17.83 22.59 0.93
N PRO A 136 -18.88 22.09 0.25
CA PRO A 136 -19.21 20.67 0.04
C PRO A 136 -18.20 19.97 -0.89
N ILE A 137 -18.11 18.65 -0.83
CA ILE A 137 -17.17 17.88 -1.69
C ILE A 137 -17.56 17.96 -3.17
N GLN A 138 -16.58 17.76 -4.05
CA GLN A 138 -16.78 17.54 -5.49
C GLN A 138 -16.67 16.05 -5.80
N ILE A 139 -17.60 15.54 -6.62
CA ILE A 139 -17.52 14.17 -7.14
C ILE A 139 -16.79 14.19 -8.48
N VAL A 140 -15.72 13.43 -8.57
CA VAL A 140 -14.99 13.20 -9.82
C VAL A 140 -15.39 11.83 -10.34
N ASN A 141 -16.11 11.79 -11.46
CA ASN A 141 -16.71 10.54 -11.98
C ASN A 141 -15.68 9.52 -12.49
N SER A 142 -14.44 9.94 -12.72
CA SER A 142 -13.38 9.11 -13.29
C SER A 142 -12.03 9.47 -12.66
N MET A 143 -11.73 8.84 -11.53
CA MET A 143 -10.41 8.89 -10.88
C MET A 143 -9.68 7.56 -11.12
N THR A 144 -8.35 7.65 -11.23
CA THR A 144 -7.49 6.48 -11.41
C THR A 144 -6.92 6.06 -10.07
N TYR A 145 -7.04 4.77 -9.75
CA TYR A 145 -6.45 4.14 -8.58
C TYR A 145 -5.52 3.03 -9.03
N TRP A 146 -4.31 3.01 -8.48
CA TRP A 146 -3.28 2.04 -8.83
C TRP A 146 -2.91 1.19 -7.62
N PHE A 147 -2.77 -0.11 -7.82
CA PHE A 147 -2.37 -1.08 -6.79
C PHE A 147 -1.42 -2.13 -7.36
N TYR A 148 -0.53 -2.63 -6.52
CA TYR A 148 0.20 -3.88 -6.75
C TYR A 148 -0.54 -5.00 -6.00
N GLN A 149 -1.12 -5.96 -6.73
CA GLN A 149 -2.09 -6.91 -6.19
C GLN A 149 -1.61 -8.36 -6.33
N ALA A 150 -1.83 -9.18 -5.31
CA ALA A 150 -1.71 -10.65 -5.35
C ALA A 150 -2.87 -11.32 -4.59
N ASP A 151 -3.12 -12.59 -4.92
CA ASP A 151 -4.04 -13.46 -4.19
C ASP A 151 -3.31 -14.12 -3.00
N VAL A 152 -4.01 -14.33 -1.89
CA VAL A 152 -3.56 -15.15 -0.76
C VAL A 152 -3.74 -16.62 -1.15
N ILE A 153 -2.65 -17.37 -1.22
CA ILE A 153 -2.66 -18.79 -1.57
C ILE A 153 -2.80 -19.64 -0.32
N THR A 154 -2.11 -19.28 0.76
CA THR A 154 -2.13 -20.04 2.03
C THR A 154 -1.70 -19.14 3.19
N SER A 155 -1.92 -19.57 4.43
CA SER A 155 -1.45 -18.86 5.61
C SER A 155 0.04 -19.15 5.87
N GLY A 156 0.70 -18.23 6.58
CA GLY A 156 2.10 -18.38 6.94
C GLY A 156 2.85 -17.06 7.03
N THR A 157 4.17 -17.16 7.13
CA THR A 157 5.08 -16.01 7.15
C THR A 157 5.88 -15.97 5.87
N GLU A 158 5.86 -14.81 5.21
CA GLU A 158 6.60 -14.58 3.98
C GLU A 158 7.36 -13.26 4.06
N GLN A 159 8.61 -13.31 3.59
CA GLN A 159 9.53 -12.18 3.61
C GLN A 159 9.68 -11.64 2.20
N TYR A 160 9.50 -10.33 2.07
CA TYR A 160 9.39 -9.64 0.80
C TYR A 160 10.47 -8.60 0.59
N ASN A 161 10.83 -8.39 -0.66
CA ASN A 161 11.54 -7.20 -1.11
C ASN A 161 10.52 -6.30 -1.79
N ILE A 162 10.25 -5.12 -1.22
CA ILE A 162 9.39 -4.12 -1.82
C ILE A 162 10.27 -3.02 -2.40
N SER A 163 10.24 -2.86 -3.72
CA SER A 163 11.00 -1.84 -4.43
C SER A 163 10.10 -0.68 -4.84
N PHE A 164 10.58 0.54 -4.63
CA PHE A 164 9.88 1.77 -5.01
C PHE A 164 10.81 2.80 -5.64
N ALA A 165 10.22 3.64 -6.49
CA ALA A 165 10.88 4.80 -7.07
C ALA A 165 10.48 6.04 -6.28
N LEU A 166 11.45 6.85 -5.87
CA LEU A 166 11.23 8.16 -5.25
C LEU A 166 11.48 9.26 -6.28
N TYR A 167 10.51 10.15 -6.42
CA TYR A 167 10.57 11.35 -7.24
C TYR A 167 10.48 12.59 -6.35
N VAL A 168 11.25 13.62 -6.67
CA VAL A 168 11.27 14.90 -5.95
C VAL A 168 10.89 16.03 -6.89
N LEU A 169 10.10 16.99 -6.39
CA LEU A 169 9.75 18.19 -7.14
C LEU A 169 10.97 19.10 -7.29
N ASN A 170 11.44 19.28 -8.53
CA ASN A 170 12.40 20.33 -8.83
C ASN A 170 11.69 21.69 -8.82
N ARG A 171 11.97 22.52 -7.82
CA ARG A 171 11.31 23.84 -7.66
C ARG A 171 11.64 24.85 -8.76
N GLN A 172 12.76 24.68 -9.47
CA GLN A 172 13.13 25.59 -10.57
C GLN A 172 12.34 25.28 -11.84
N SER A 173 12.15 24.00 -12.16
CA SER A 173 11.43 23.57 -13.36
C SER A 173 9.94 23.26 -13.12
N GLY A 174 9.54 23.05 -11.86
CA GLY A 174 8.19 22.58 -11.51
C GLY A 174 7.91 21.13 -11.90
N THR A 175 8.96 20.34 -12.18
CA THR A 175 8.83 18.96 -12.67
C THR A 175 9.30 17.95 -11.63
N MET A 176 8.62 16.80 -11.56
CA MET A 176 9.08 15.66 -10.78
C MET A 176 10.32 15.04 -11.42
N GLN A 177 11.37 14.82 -10.63
CA GLN A 177 12.63 14.21 -11.07
C GLN A 177 12.93 12.97 -10.25
N LEU A 178 13.43 11.92 -10.91
CA LEU A 178 13.80 10.68 -10.23
C LEU A 178 14.95 10.94 -9.23
N TYR A 179 14.66 10.77 -7.95
CA TYR A 179 15.64 10.84 -6.87
C TYR A 179 16.40 9.52 -6.72
N GLY A 180 15.72 8.38 -6.90
CA GLY A 180 16.36 7.07 -6.94
C GLY A 180 15.38 5.94 -6.73
N TYR A 181 15.87 4.72 -6.94
CA TYR A 181 15.18 3.48 -6.64
C TYR A 181 15.68 2.94 -5.30
N PHE A 182 14.74 2.50 -4.48
CA PHE A 182 14.99 2.01 -3.14
C PHE A 182 14.26 0.69 -2.90
N ILE A 183 14.76 -0.11 -1.97
CA ILE A 183 14.19 -1.40 -1.59
C ILE A 183 14.27 -1.59 -0.07
N TRP A 184 13.21 -2.13 0.52
CA TRP A 184 13.23 -2.61 1.91
C TRP A 184 12.61 -3.99 2.00
N ASP A 185 12.86 -4.68 3.11
CA ASP A 185 12.61 -6.10 3.30
C ASP A 185 11.57 -6.41 4.41
N PRO A 186 10.27 -6.09 4.24
CA PRO A 186 9.30 -6.33 5.30
C PRO A 186 8.97 -7.82 5.44
N THR A 187 8.58 -8.19 6.66
CA THR A 187 7.96 -9.49 6.94
C THR A 187 6.44 -9.33 7.02
N ILE A 188 5.73 -10.17 6.27
CA ILE A 188 4.27 -10.24 6.32
C ILE A 188 3.85 -11.60 6.85
N ILE A 189 2.95 -11.58 7.82
CA ILE A 189 2.34 -12.78 8.39
C ILE A 189 0.87 -12.78 8.02
N VAL A 190 0.40 -13.85 7.39
CA VAL A 190 -1.02 -14.11 7.12
C VAL A 190 -1.51 -15.16 8.09
N ASN A 191 -2.41 -14.78 8.99
CA ASN A 191 -3.16 -15.72 9.80
C ASN A 191 -4.45 -16.09 9.06
N GLY A 192 -4.73 -17.39 9.00
CA GLY A 192 -6.02 -17.92 8.53
C GLY A 192 -7.01 -18.15 9.66
#